data_AF-A0A1Q3JRP9-F1
#
_entry.id   AF-A0A1Q3JRP9-F1
#
_cell.length_a   1.000
_cell.length_b   1.000
_cell.length_c   1.000
_cell.angle_alpha   90.00
_cell.angle_beta   90.00
_cell.angle_gamma   90.00
#
_symmetry.space_group_name_H-M   'P 1'
#
loop_
_entity.id
_entity.type
_entity.pdbx_description
1 polymer ?
#
loop_
_entity_poly.entity_id
_entity_poly.type
_entity_poly.pdbx_seq_one_letter_code
_entity_poly.pdbx_strand_id
1 'polypeptide(L)'
;MHTGDSNKDYKGSITGDGYLVMGNYLKSDRVVKDMNEAFLASKGKILEDRLLAAITAGRDAGGDLGGQRSSVILVYDTEAYARTDLRVDWAPGPEDAIVGMTKLLDLWRPLIPYYKERPHKPEMEGWEDWLKKQQAS
;
A
#
# COMPACT_ATOMS: atom_id res chain seq x y z
N MET A 1 -13.28 6.97 16.30
CA MET A 1 -12.43 5.77 16.39
C MET A 1 -13.06 4.82 17.39
N HIS A 2 -13.26 3.55 17.02
CA HIS A 2 -13.83 2.54 17.91
C HIS A 2 -13.00 1.26 17.76
N THR A 3 -12.41 0.79 18.86
CA THR A 3 -11.74 -0.51 18.92
C THR A 3 -12.65 -1.42 19.73
N GLY A 4 -13.32 -2.37 19.09
CA GLY A 4 -14.28 -3.24 19.76
C GLY A 4 -13.66 -4.03 20.92
N ASP A 5 -14.36 -4.10 22.03
CA ASP A 5 -13.87 -4.73 23.27
C ASP A 5 -13.56 -6.23 23.08
N SER A 6 -14.27 -6.91 22.17
CA SER A 6 -14.12 -8.34 21.87
C SER A 6 -12.91 -8.71 21.00
N ASN A 7 -12.15 -7.74 20.50
CA ASN A 7 -10.96 -8.06 19.69
C ASN A 7 -9.87 -8.71 20.55
N LYS A 8 -9.28 -9.80 20.06
CA LYS A 8 -8.16 -10.47 20.73
C LYS A 8 -6.93 -9.57 20.73
N ASP A 9 -6.21 -9.57 21.84
CA ASP A 9 -4.92 -8.89 21.91
C ASP A 9 -3.88 -9.63 21.03
N TYR A 10 -2.97 -8.91 20.37
CA TYR A 10 -2.80 -7.45 20.44
C TYR A 10 -3.68 -6.69 19.42
N LYS A 11 -4.22 -5.54 19.83
CA LYS A 11 -4.98 -4.60 19.00
C LYS A 11 -4.60 -3.17 19.37
N GLY A 12 -4.58 -2.26 18.40
CA GLY A 12 -4.23 -0.88 18.68
C GLY A 12 -4.29 0.03 17.47
N SER A 13 -4.06 1.30 17.73
CA SER A 13 -4.08 2.34 16.71
C SER A 13 -3.29 3.56 17.13
N ILE A 14 -2.72 4.27 16.16
CA ILE A 14 -2.03 5.54 16.34
C ILE A 14 -2.63 6.55 15.35
N THR A 15 -3.13 7.65 15.88
CA THR A 15 -3.62 8.79 15.08
C THR A 15 -2.51 9.83 14.98
N GLY A 16 -2.25 10.30 13.77
CA GLY A 16 -1.39 11.45 13.52
C GLY A 16 -2.12 12.53 12.71
N ASP A 17 -1.37 13.53 12.26
CA ASP A 17 -1.93 14.63 11.48
C ASP A 17 -2.30 14.16 10.06
N GLY A 18 -3.60 14.03 9.80
CA GLY A 18 -4.13 13.58 8.51
C GLY A 18 -3.97 12.09 8.21
N TYR A 19 -3.64 11.25 9.21
CA TYR A 19 -3.54 9.81 9.01
C TYR A 19 -3.88 8.99 10.26
N LEU A 20 -4.18 7.70 10.03
CA LEU A 20 -4.46 6.71 11.06
C LEU A 20 -3.77 5.40 10.68
N VAL A 21 -3.05 4.81 11.64
CA VAL A 21 -2.54 3.43 11.57
C VAL A 21 -3.29 2.60 12.59
N MET A 22 -3.77 1.42 12.20
CA MET A 22 -4.50 0.54 13.11
C MET A 22 -4.37 -0.93 12.73
N GLY A 23 -4.61 -1.81 13.70
CA GLY A 23 -4.71 -3.24 13.46
C GLY A 23 -5.26 -4.00 14.67
N ASN A 24 -5.72 -5.22 14.41
CA ASN A 24 -6.23 -6.17 15.39
C ASN A 24 -5.64 -7.55 15.12
N TYR A 25 -5.69 -8.45 16.12
CA TYR A 25 -5.14 -9.80 16.00
C TYR A 25 -3.64 -9.83 15.65
N LEU A 26 -2.92 -8.86 16.20
CA LEU A 26 -1.51 -8.61 15.93
C LEU A 26 -0.61 -9.44 16.84
N LYS A 27 0.59 -9.74 16.36
CA LYS A 27 1.63 -10.45 17.11
C LYS A 27 2.08 -9.70 18.36
N SER A 28 2.16 -8.36 18.28
CA SER A 28 2.60 -7.49 19.39
C SER A 28 2.20 -6.04 19.16
N ASP A 29 2.47 -5.18 20.15
CA ASP A 29 2.28 -3.73 20.08
C ASP A 29 3.20 -3.02 19.11
N ARG A 30 4.35 -3.63 18.81
CA ARG A 30 5.32 -3.12 17.84
C ARG A 30 4.75 -2.99 16.44
N VAL A 31 3.79 -3.84 16.05
CA VAL A 31 3.26 -3.82 14.67
C VAL A 31 2.72 -2.43 14.31
N VAL A 32 1.85 -1.85 15.13
CA VAL A 32 1.28 -0.52 14.85
C VAL A 32 2.33 0.59 15.01
N LYS A 33 3.28 0.44 15.94
CA LYS A 33 4.37 1.41 16.17
C LYS A 33 5.32 1.47 14.97
N ASP A 34 5.83 0.34 14.52
CA ASP A 34 6.76 0.23 13.41
C ASP A 34 6.10 0.68 12.09
N MET A 35 4.80 0.36 11.88
CA MET A 35 4.02 0.91 10.76
C MET A 35 3.96 2.45 10.77
N ASN A 36 3.68 3.04 11.94
CA ASN A 36 3.61 4.50 12.10
C ASN A 36 4.97 5.16 11.84
N GLU A 37 6.04 4.61 12.42
CA GLU A 37 7.40 5.13 12.23
C GLU A 37 7.81 5.08 10.75
N ALA A 38 7.54 3.98 10.05
CA ALA A 38 7.84 3.85 8.62
C ALA A 38 7.01 4.82 7.75
N PHE A 39 5.74 5.05 8.09
CA PHE A 39 4.92 6.05 7.38
C PHE A 39 5.44 7.48 7.54
N LEU A 40 5.95 7.82 8.73
CA LEU A 40 6.56 9.11 9.01
C LEU A 40 7.93 9.26 8.34
N ALA A 41 8.77 8.23 8.41
CA ALA A 41 10.11 8.22 7.83
C ALA A 41 10.10 8.27 6.28
N SER A 42 9.00 7.86 5.65
CA SER A 42 8.82 7.89 4.19
C SER A 42 8.27 9.23 3.66
N LYS A 43 8.19 10.27 4.51
CA LYS A 43 7.77 11.62 4.10
C LYS A 43 8.58 12.10 2.89
N GLY A 44 7.89 12.66 1.90
CA GLY A 44 8.48 13.13 0.64
C GLY A 44 8.37 12.13 -0.52
N LYS A 45 8.05 10.86 -0.24
CA LYS A 45 7.68 9.89 -1.29
C LYS A 45 6.22 10.04 -1.70
N ILE A 46 5.87 9.47 -2.86
CA ILE A 46 4.46 9.33 -3.27
C ILE A 46 3.68 8.51 -2.22
N LEU A 47 2.37 8.74 -2.11
CA LEU A 47 1.57 8.13 -1.05
C LEU A 47 1.59 6.60 -1.11
N GLU A 48 1.60 6.02 -2.32
CA GLU A 48 1.67 4.58 -2.55
C GLU A 48 2.91 3.95 -1.87
N ASP A 49 4.08 4.57 -2.02
CA ASP A 49 5.32 4.08 -1.42
C ASP A 49 5.31 4.24 0.11
N ARG A 50 4.67 5.28 0.63
CA ARG A 50 4.51 5.52 2.07
C ARG A 50 3.60 4.46 2.70
N LEU A 51 2.51 4.12 2.01
CA LEU A 51 1.59 3.05 2.42
C LEU A 51 2.30 1.69 2.39
N LEU A 52 3.05 1.38 1.31
CA LEU A 52 3.82 0.15 1.21
C LEU A 52 4.87 0.05 2.34
N ALA A 53 5.59 1.13 2.64
CA ALA A 53 6.56 1.17 3.71
C ALA A 53 5.93 0.85 5.07
N ALA A 54 4.76 1.43 5.36
CA ALA A 54 4.03 1.18 6.60
C ALA A 54 3.65 -0.30 6.74
N ILE A 55 2.95 -0.89 5.76
CA ILE A 55 2.50 -2.28 5.85
C ILE A 55 3.67 -3.28 5.85
N THR A 56 4.79 -2.94 5.20
CA THR A 56 6.02 -3.75 5.24
C THR A 56 6.64 -3.76 6.64
N ALA A 57 6.75 -2.60 7.28
CA ALA A 57 7.25 -2.52 8.66
C ALA A 57 6.35 -3.27 9.64
N GLY A 58 5.02 -3.18 9.46
CA GLY A 58 4.07 -3.95 10.26
C GLY A 58 4.24 -5.46 10.12
N ARG A 59 4.45 -5.94 8.90
CA ARG A 59 4.78 -7.34 8.62
C ARG A 59 6.10 -7.75 9.27
N ASP A 60 7.15 -6.94 9.14
CA ASP A 60 8.48 -7.23 9.71
C ASP A 60 8.45 -7.26 11.25
N ALA A 61 7.54 -6.50 11.87
CA ALA A 61 7.27 -6.53 13.30
C ALA A 61 6.46 -7.77 13.77
N GLY A 62 6.16 -8.70 12.86
CA GLY A 62 5.45 -9.95 13.10
C GLY A 62 3.99 -9.98 12.60
N GLY A 63 3.45 -8.82 12.22
CA GLY A 63 2.15 -8.69 11.55
C GLY A 63 0.95 -9.32 12.27
N ASP A 64 0.00 -9.76 11.46
CA ASP A 64 -1.19 -10.55 11.86
C ASP A 64 -0.79 -12.00 12.16
N LEU A 65 -1.34 -12.57 13.25
CA LEU A 65 -1.09 -13.95 13.68
C LEU A 65 -1.53 -15.02 12.67
N GLY A 66 -2.46 -14.70 11.77
CA GLY A 66 -2.93 -15.57 10.68
C GLY A 66 -2.04 -15.56 9.42
N GLY A 67 -0.99 -14.72 9.42
CA GLY A 67 -0.12 -14.47 8.28
C GLY A 67 -0.68 -13.45 7.29
N GLN A 68 0.18 -12.90 6.45
CA GLN A 68 -0.15 -11.85 5.48
C GLN A 68 -0.67 -12.48 4.17
N ARG A 69 -1.95 -12.84 4.16
CA ARG A 69 -2.58 -13.53 3.01
C ARG A 69 -3.11 -12.60 1.93
N SER A 70 -3.39 -11.36 2.29
CA SER A 70 -3.91 -10.35 1.36
C SER A 70 -3.30 -8.98 1.63
N SER A 71 -3.30 -8.13 0.61
CA SER A 71 -2.81 -6.75 0.70
C SER A 71 -3.52 -5.88 -0.33
N VAL A 72 -3.77 -4.62 0.01
CA VAL A 72 -4.38 -3.63 -0.88
C VAL A 72 -3.69 -2.27 -0.72
N ILE A 73 -3.44 -1.59 -1.83
CA ILE A 73 -3.11 -0.17 -1.87
C ILE A 73 -4.15 0.52 -2.74
N LEU A 74 -4.92 1.42 -2.13
CA LEU A 74 -5.95 2.22 -2.77
C LEU A 74 -5.65 3.70 -2.55
N VAL A 75 -5.44 4.43 -3.64
CA VAL A 75 -5.14 5.87 -3.62
C VAL A 75 -6.04 6.59 -4.62
N TYR A 76 -6.67 7.66 -4.17
CA TYR A 76 -7.39 8.62 -5.00
C TYR A 76 -6.57 9.92 -5.09
N ASP A 77 -6.70 10.59 -6.23
CA ASP A 77 -6.13 11.93 -6.48
C ASP A 77 -7.31 12.91 -6.68
N THR A 78 -7.24 13.78 -7.69
CA THR A 78 -8.30 14.74 -8.01
C THR A 78 -9.50 14.18 -8.77
N GLU A 79 -9.39 12.95 -9.27
CA GLU A 79 -10.38 12.32 -10.13
C GLU A 79 -11.37 11.45 -9.34
N ALA A 80 -12.55 11.19 -9.91
CA ALA A 80 -13.57 10.33 -9.30
C ALA A 80 -13.18 8.83 -9.29
N TYR A 81 -12.17 8.45 -10.07
CA TYR A 81 -11.62 7.11 -10.11
C TYR A 81 -10.28 7.03 -9.38
N ALA A 82 -9.92 5.83 -8.95
CA ALA A 82 -8.68 5.60 -8.23
C ALA A 82 -7.47 5.91 -9.10
N ARG A 83 -6.51 6.66 -8.54
CA ARG A 83 -5.17 6.82 -9.09
C ARG A 83 -4.39 5.51 -9.03
N THR A 84 -4.60 4.73 -7.96
CA THR A 84 -3.97 3.42 -7.75
C THR A 84 -4.99 2.52 -7.06
N ASP A 85 -5.29 1.36 -7.65
CA ASP A 85 -6.07 0.28 -7.02
C ASP A 85 -5.35 -1.05 -7.31
N LEU A 86 -4.48 -1.44 -6.37
CA LEU A 86 -3.68 -2.66 -6.47
C LEU A 86 -4.10 -3.62 -5.37
N ARG A 87 -4.30 -4.89 -5.75
CA ARG A 87 -4.82 -5.92 -4.87
C ARG A 87 -4.01 -7.20 -5.02
N VAL A 88 -3.61 -7.76 -3.89
CA VAL A 88 -3.22 -9.16 -3.74
C VAL A 88 -4.33 -9.79 -2.90
N ASP A 89 -5.31 -10.40 -3.55
CA ASP A 89 -6.47 -10.94 -2.83
C ASP A 89 -6.15 -12.26 -2.11
N TRP A 90 -5.17 -13.02 -2.60
CA TRP A 90 -4.71 -14.24 -1.94
C TRP A 90 -3.26 -14.60 -2.32
N ALA A 91 -2.38 -14.71 -1.33
CA ALA A 91 -1.05 -15.29 -1.46
C ALA A 91 -1.08 -16.76 -0.98
N PRO A 92 -0.94 -17.76 -1.88
CA PRO A 92 -0.95 -19.16 -1.50
C PRO A 92 0.41 -19.61 -0.94
N GLY A 93 0.44 -20.11 0.30
CA GLY A 93 1.62 -20.79 0.87
C GLY A 93 2.52 -19.89 1.76
N PRO A 94 3.86 -20.05 1.74
CA PRO A 94 4.79 -19.23 2.52
C PRO A 94 5.00 -17.82 1.93
N GLU A 95 4.38 -17.52 0.78
CA GLU A 95 4.47 -16.22 0.15
C GLU A 95 3.65 -15.18 0.91
N ASP A 96 4.30 -14.07 1.18
CA ASP A 96 3.74 -12.93 1.89
C ASP A 96 3.08 -11.98 0.89
N ALA A 97 1.80 -11.66 1.10
CA ALA A 97 1.05 -10.74 0.24
C ALA A 97 1.71 -9.36 0.11
N ILE A 98 2.55 -8.95 1.06
CA ILE A 98 3.33 -7.72 0.99
C ILE A 98 4.43 -7.82 -0.08
N VAL A 99 5.02 -9.00 -0.31
CA VAL A 99 5.96 -9.23 -1.41
C VAL A 99 5.26 -9.12 -2.75
N GLY A 100 4.06 -9.72 -2.88
CA GLY A 100 3.22 -9.58 -4.06
C GLY A 100 2.86 -8.11 -4.32
N MET A 101 2.47 -7.38 -3.29
CA MET A 101 2.14 -5.96 -3.38
C MET A 101 3.34 -5.12 -3.82
N THR A 102 4.55 -5.43 -3.33
CA THR A 102 5.78 -4.73 -3.74
C THR A 102 6.01 -4.88 -5.24
N LYS A 103 5.89 -6.10 -5.78
CA LYS A 103 6.02 -6.37 -7.22
C LYS A 103 4.95 -5.64 -8.03
N LEU A 104 3.69 -5.65 -7.58
CA LEU A 104 2.61 -4.93 -8.24
C LEU A 104 2.85 -3.42 -8.26
N LEU A 105 3.27 -2.85 -7.14
CA LEU A 105 3.55 -1.42 -7.07
C LEU A 105 4.74 -1.04 -7.94
N ASP A 106 5.78 -1.88 -8.02
CA ASP A 106 6.93 -1.62 -8.90
C ASP A 106 6.53 -1.59 -10.39
N LEU A 107 5.63 -2.48 -10.81
CA LEU A 107 5.06 -2.47 -12.17
C LEU A 107 4.14 -1.26 -12.41
N TRP A 108 3.36 -0.87 -11.40
CA TRP A 108 2.39 0.21 -11.50
C TRP A 108 3.01 1.61 -11.45
N ARG A 109 4.03 1.81 -10.60
CA ARG A 109 4.64 3.10 -10.31
C ARG A 109 4.99 3.91 -11.56
N PRO A 110 5.67 3.36 -12.59
CA PRO A 110 5.98 4.13 -13.80
C PRO A 110 4.76 4.41 -14.69
N LEU A 111 3.66 3.67 -14.52
CA LEU A 111 2.43 3.82 -15.30
C LEU A 111 1.45 4.84 -14.70
N ILE A 112 1.67 5.28 -13.46
CA ILE A 112 0.82 6.29 -12.79
C ILE A 112 0.63 7.55 -13.66
N PRO A 113 1.68 8.18 -14.23
CA PRO A 113 1.50 9.36 -15.08
C PRO A 113 0.72 9.05 -16.36
N TYR A 114 0.94 7.87 -16.96
CA TYR A 114 0.22 7.45 -18.15
C TYR A 114 -1.28 7.33 -17.89
N TYR A 115 -1.68 6.62 -16.85
CA TYR A 115 -3.10 6.43 -16.52
C TYR A 115 -3.77 7.67 -15.94
N LYS A 116 -2.99 8.65 -15.47
CA LYS A 116 -3.50 9.99 -15.16
C LYS A 116 -3.91 10.77 -16.42
N GLU A 117 -3.10 10.72 -17.47
CA GLU A 117 -3.32 11.49 -18.71
C GLU A 117 -4.26 10.79 -19.70
N ARG A 118 -4.20 9.46 -19.77
CA ARG A 118 -4.86 8.63 -20.80
C ARG A 118 -6.39 8.84 -20.91
N PRO A 119 -7.15 9.06 -19.83
CA PRO A 119 -8.59 9.34 -19.92
C PRO A 119 -8.90 10.67 -20.62
N HIS A 120 -7.99 11.64 -20.54
CA HIS A 120 -8.12 12.97 -21.15
C HIS A 120 -7.54 13.04 -22.57
N LYS A 121 -6.71 12.06 -22.95
CA LYS A 121 -6.03 11.97 -24.25
C LYS A 121 -6.17 10.56 -24.84
N PRO A 122 -7.34 10.23 -25.42
CA PRO A 122 -7.62 8.88 -25.88
C PRO A 122 -6.75 8.41 -27.05
N GLU A 123 -6.08 9.34 -27.73
CA GLU A 123 -5.16 9.14 -28.84
C GLU A 123 -3.74 8.76 -28.41
N MET A 124 -3.43 8.81 -27.11
CA MET A 124 -2.14 8.33 -26.60
C MET A 124 -1.89 6.89 -27.04
N GLU A 125 -0.64 6.62 -27.41
CA GLU A 125 -0.16 5.29 -27.76
C GLU A 125 -0.36 4.29 -26.62
N GLY A 126 -0.26 3.00 -26.95
CA GLY A 126 -0.36 1.93 -25.94
C GLY A 126 0.66 2.11 -24.82
N TRP A 127 0.28 1.74 -23.60
CA TRP A 127 1.10 1.94 -22.41
C TRP A 127 2.50 1.32 -22.53
N GLU A 128 2.64 0.20 -23.25
CA GLU A 128 3.93 -0.45 -23.49
C GLU A 128 4.89 0.43 -24.29
N ASP A 129 4.40 1.05 -25.37
CA ASP A 129 5.21 1.88 -26.25
C ASP A 129 5.51 3.23 -25.60
N TRP A 130 4.53 3.78 -24.89
CA TRP A 130 4.72 4.97 -24.06
C TRP A 130 5.81 4.73 -23.00
N LEU A 131 5.75 3.61 -22.28
CA LEU A 131 6.71 3.28 -21.22
C LEU A 131 8.12 3.07 -21.78
N LYS A 132 8.26 2.37 -22.91
CA LYS A 132 9.54 2.19 -23.61
C LYS A 132 10.19 3.53 -23.94
N LYS A 133 9.41 4.52 -24.41
CA LYS A 133 9.93 5.87 -24.73
C LYS A 133 10.42 6.61 -23.49
N GLN A 134 9.71 6.51 -22.36
CA GLN A 134 10.11 7.14 -21.11
C GLN A 134 11.41 6.54 -20.55
N GLN A 135 11.66 5.26 -20.78
CA GLN A 135 12.88 4.56 -20.33
C GLN A 135 14.09 4.78 -21.25
N ALA A 136 13.86 5.27 -22.48
CA ALA A 136 14.92 5.57 -23.45
C ALA A 136 15.44 7.01 -23.34
N SER A 137 14.88 7.82 -22.43
CA SER A 137 15.16 9.25 -22.21
C SER A 137 15.97 9.46 -20.93
#